data_AF-A0A525I7J7-F1
#
_entry.id   AF-A0A525I7J7-F1
#
_cell.length_a   1.000
_cell.length_b   1.000
_cell.length_c   1.000
_cell.angle_alpha   90.00
_cell.angle_beta   90.00
_cell.angle_gamma   90.00
#
_symmetry.space_group_name_H-M   'P 1'
#
loop_
_entity.id
_entity.type
_entity.pdbx_description
1 polymer ?
#
loop_
_entity_poly.entity_id
_entity_poly.type
_entity_poly.pdbx_seq_one_letter_code
_entity_poly.pdbx_strand_id
1 'polypeptide(L)'
;VQIKCPLLTSERIEAAARRGQKTVTTSGHASMGFSRGASALGVALALGELETVNEDQVLKDWSLFSSVASSSSGIELLHNVVIVMGNSAQSVSPYVIAHGVMRDSIDLSAVVEALESVGLGLADAHKSGRLVNIFAKAEASPDGAVRGFRHTMLDDSDVGSTRHARAAVGGLIGGISGAGAVYVSGGAEHQGPPGGGVVAVIARSPV
;
A
#
# COMPACT_ATOMS: atom_id res chain seq x y z
N VAL A 1 4.99 -1.06 -7.32
CA VAL A 1 6.24 -1.63 -6.77
C VAL A 1 5.94 -2.27 -5.42
N GLN A 2 6.02 -3.60 -5.32
CA GLN A 2 5.79 -4.30 -4.05
C GLN A 2 7.12 -4.42 -3.28
N ILE A 3 7.09 -4.10 -1.98
CA ILE A 3 8.26 -4.16 -1.11
C ILE A 3 7.94 -4.98 0.12
N LYS A 4 8.84 -5.87 0.50
CA LYS A 4 8.92 -6.41 1.86
C LYS A 4 10.09 -5.74 2.56
N CYS A 5 9.81 -5.04 3.66
CA CYS A 5 10.77 -4.25 4.43
C CYS A 5 10.89 -4.77 5.87
N PRO A 6 11.98 -4.50 6.59
CA PRO A 6 12.19 -4.98 7.95
C PRO A 6 11.31 -4.23 8.97
N LEU A 7 11.39 -4.65 10.24
CA LEU A 7 10.93 -3.88 11.39
C LEU A 7 11.97 -3.95 12.52
N LEU A 8 11.83 -3.09 13.52
CA LEU A 8 12.66 -3.11 14.73
C LEU A 8 12.01 -4.04 15.78
N THR A 9 12.75 -5.07 16.19
CA THR A 9 12.43 -5.86 17.38
C THR A 9 13.11 -5.23 18.59
N SER A 10 12.68 -5.59 19.81
CA SER A 10 13.34 -5.16 21.05
C SER A 10 14.84 -5.47 21.02
N GLU A 11 15.22 -6.67 20.56
CA GLU A 11 16.62 -7.10 20.44
C GLU A 11 17.40 -6.23 19.45
N ARG A 12 16.79 -5.83 18.33
CA ARG A 12 17.41 -4.95 17.32
C ARG A 12 17.60 -3.53 17.88
N ILE A 13 16.64 -3.04 18.65
CA ILE A 13 16.72 -1.73 19.32
C ILE A 13 17.85 -1.75 20.36
N GLU A 14 17.91 -2.77 21.21
CA GLU A 14 18.99 -2.93 22.19
C GLU A 14 20.36 -3.09 21.52
N ALA A 15 20.45 -3.84 20.43
CA ALA A 15 21.69 -4.00 19.68
C ALA A 15 22.17 -2.68 19.05
N ALA A 16 21.26 -1.78 18.64
CA ALA A 16 21.60 -0.43 18.22
C ALA A 16 22.12 0.40 19.41
N ALA A 17 21.42 0.36 20.55
CA ALA A 17 21.81 1.08 21.75
C ALA A 17 23.19 0.64 22.29
N ARG A 18 23.49 -0.67 22.31
CA ARG A 18 24.81 -1.21 22.69
C ARG A 18 25.95 -0.70 21.80
N ARG A 19 25.64 -0.30 20.56
CA ARG A 19 26.59 0.31 19.61
C ARG A 19 26.57 1.85 19.66
N GLY A 20 25.89 2.45 20.63
CA GLY A 20 25.75 3.90 20.76
C GLY A 20 24.85 4.55 19.70
N GLN A 21 24.03 3.77 18.99
CA GLN A 21 23.14 4.27 17.93
C GLN A 21 21.71 4.44 18.44
N LYS A 22 21.03 5.49 17.95
CA LYS A 22 19.60 5.70 18.20
C LYS A 22 18.78 5.09 17.05
N THR A 23 17.67 4.45 17.39
CA THR A 23 16.66 4.04 16.41
C THR A 23 15.64 5.16 16.19
N VAL A 24 14.96 5.13 15.04
CA VAL A 24 13.90 6.10 14.70
C VAL A 24 12.72 6.07 15.69
N THR A 25 12.49 4.92 16.32
CA THR A 25 11.52 4.72 17.40
C THR A 25 11.96 3.54 18.28
N THR A 26 11.47 3.50 19.52
CA THR A 26 11.64 2.36 20.44
C THR A 26 10.43 1.41 20.45
N SER A 27 9.37 1.72 19.69
CA SER A 27 8.20 0.84 19.53
C SER A 27 8.37 -0.04 18.30
N GLY A 28 8.39 -1.36 18.50
CA GLY A 28 8.45 -2.31 17.38
C GLY A 28 7.26 -2.15 16.43
N HIS A 29 6.07 -1.87 16.95
CA HIS A 29 4.88 -1.59 16.14
C HIS A 29 5.04 -0.30 15.33
N ALA A 30 5.45 0.80 15.95
CA ALA A 30 5.63 2.08 15.25
C ALA A 30 6.73 1.97 14.17
N SER A 31 7.77 1.16 14.41
CA SER A 31 8.85 0.96 13.44
C SER A 31 8.39 0.36 12.12
N MET A 32 7.28 -0.38 12.13
CA MET A 32 6.67 -0.93 10.93
C MET A 32 6.20 0.19 9.98
N GLY A 33 5.60 1.25 10.52
CA GLY A 33 5.19 2.43 9.75
C GLY A 33 6.38 3.17 9.17
N PHE A 34 7.42 3.43 9.98
CA PHE A 34 8.65 4.06 9.50
C PHE A 34 9.31 3.29 8.36
N SER A 35 9.41 1.96 8.49
CA SER A 35 10.02 1.11 7.47
C SER A 35 9.22 1.10 6.16
N ARG A 36 7.89 1.01 6.26
CA ARG A 36 6.98 1.12 5.10
C ARG A 36 7.11 2.49 4.42
N GLY A 37 7.01 3.55 5.20
CA GLY A 37 7.06 4.93 4.72
C GLY A 37 8.38 5.27 4.03
N ALA A 38 9.52 4.97 4.67
CA ALA A 38 10.84 5.18 4.08
C ALA A 38 11.02 4.36 2.79
N SER A 39 10.53 3.12 2.77
CA SER A 39 10.59 2.28 1.56
C SER A 39 9.73 2.83 0.42
N ALA A 40 8.55 3.39 0.72
CA ALA A 40 7.66 3.99 -0.26
C ALA A 40 8.23 5.29 -0.84
N LEU A 41 8.82 6.14 0.00
CA LEU A 41 9.51 7.35 -0.45
C LEU A 41 10.74 7.04 -1.30
N GLY A 42 11.44 5.94 -1.01
CA GLY A 42 12.51 5.43 -1.88
C GLY A 42 12.01 5.05 -3.28
N VAL A 43 10.79 4.52 -3.41
CA VAL A 43 10.16 4.29 -4.72
C VAL A 43 9.81 5.60 -5.41
N ALA A 44 9.23 6.55 -4.68
CA ALA A 44 8.87 7.86 -5.21
C ALA A 44 10.09 8.58 -5.82
N LEU A 45 11.22 8.56 -5.10
CA LEU A 45 12.51 9.06 -5.59
C LEU A 45 12.98 8.33 -6.85
N ALA A 46 12.98 6.99 -6.82
CA ALA A 46 13.49 6.18 -7.93
C ALA A 46 12.68 6.33 -9.22
N LEU A 47 11.39 6.66 -9.12
CA LEU A 47 10.49 6.87 -10.25
C LEU A 47 10.35 8.35 -10.65
N GLY A 48 11.04 9.27 -9.97
CA GLY A 48 10.96 10.70 -10.23
C GLY A 48 9.62 11.34 -9.85
N GLU A 49 8.83 10.69 -8.97
CA GLU A 49 7.61 11.27 -8.39
C GLU A 49 7.95 12.36 -7.37
N LEU A 50 9.13 12.26 -6.76
CA LEU A 50 9.71 13.26 -5.85
C LEU A 50 11.17 13.51 -6.24
N GLU A 51 11.60 14.78 -6.20
CA GLU A 51 13.00 15.14 -6.48
C GLU A 51 13.92 14.88 -5.30
N THR A 52 13.44 15.15 -4.08
CA THR A 52 14.22 15.03 -2.84
C THR A 52 13.36 14.53 -1.69
N VAL A 53 13.95 13.72 -0.80
CA VAL A 53 13.34 13.28 0.45
C VAL A 53 14.40 13.29 1.56
N ASN A 54 14.03 13.81 2.72
CA ASN A 54 14.83 13.81 3.93
C ASN A 54 14.24 12.85 4.98
N GLU A 55 15.10 12.30 5.84
CA GLU A 55 14.69 11.35 6.89
C GLU A 55 13.65 11.91 7.85
N ASP A 56 13.70 13.21 8.13
CA ASP A 56 12.81 13.87 9.07
C ASP A 56 11.39 14.09 8.53
N GLN A 57 11.17 13.90 7.23
CA GLN A 57 9.86 13.96 6.57
C GLN A 57 9.07 12.66 6.69
N VAL A 58 9.75 11.53 6.93
CA VAL A 58 9.14 10.21 7.04
C VAL A 58 8.12 10.19 8.20
N LEU A 59 6.87 9.84 7.89
CA LEU A 59 5.70 9.84 8.77
C LEU A 59 5.31 11.23 9.33
N LYS A 60 5.82 12.32 8.74
CA LYS A 60 5.54 13.69 9.17
C LYS A 60 4.99 14.57 8.05
N ASP A 61 5.53 14.44 6.85
CA ASP A 61 5.05 15.16 5.67
C ASP A 61 4.22 14.23 4.78
N TRP A 62 2.91 14.32 4.96
CA TRP A 62 1.94 13.48 4.28
C TRP A 62 1.60 13.97 2.86
N SER A 63 2.16 15.11 2.42
CA SER A 63 2.07 15.53 1.01
C SER A 63 2.98 14.71 0.10
N LEU A 64 3.98 14.03 0.68
CA LEU A 64 4.94 13.19 -0.03
C LEU A 64 4.44 11.76 -0.10
N PHE A 65 4.26 11.23 -1.31
CA PHE A 65 3.90 9.82 -1.49
C PHE A 65 4.28 9.32 -2.88
N SER A 66 4.35 8.00 -3.02
CA SER A 66 4.40 7.33 -4.32
C SER A 66 2.99 6.90 -4.74
N SER A 67 2.66 7.04 -6.02
CA SER A 67 1.40 6.58 -6.62
C SER A 67 1.39 5.08 -6.93
N VAL A 68 2.52 4.39 -6.77
CA VAL A 68 2.67 2.95 -7.11
C VAL A 68 3.34 2.10 -6.04
N ALA A 69 3.86 2.69 -4.96
CA ALA A 69 4.48 1.92 -3.89
C ALA A 69 3.45 1.13 -3.07
N SER A 70 3.76 -0.15 -2.84
CA SER A 70 3.06 -1.00 -1.88
C SER A 70 4.11 -1.68 -1.02
N SER A 71 4.26 -1.23 0.22
CA SER A 71 5.24 -1.75 1.17
C SER A 71 4.56 -2.51 2.30
N SER A 72 5.20 -3.59 2.73
CA SER A 72 4.78 -4.40 3.87
C SER A 72 5.98 -4.67 4.74
N SER A 73 5.85 -4.48 6.04
CA SER A 73 6.94 -4.70 6.99
C SER A 73 6.84 -6.09 7.62
N GLY A 74 7.97 -6.70 7.95
CA GLY A 74 8.01 -8.00 8.62
C GLY A 74 9.28 -8.21 9.42
N ILE A 75 9.25 -9.21 10.30
CA ILE A 75 10.35 -9.56 11.19
C ILE A 75 11.42 -10.40 10.49
N GLU A 76 11.04 -11.13 9.44
CA GLU A 76 11.80 -12.20 8.78
C GLU A 76 13.07 -11.75 8.04
N LEU A 77 13.19 -10.46 7.69
CA LEU A 77 14.27 -9.94 6.86
C LEU A 77 14.95 -8.72 7.51
N LEU A 78 16.20 -8.46 7.10
CA LEU A 78 17.00 -7.29 7.49
C LEU A 78 17.31 -6.36 6.30
N HIS A 79 16.75 -6.64 5.13
CA HIS A 79 16.89 -5.87 3.91
C HIS A 79 15.54 -5.75 3.21
N ASN A 80 15.45 -4.85 2.24
CA ASN A 80 14.26 -4.71 1.40
C ASN A 80 14.31 -5.70 0.24
N VAL A 81 13.22 -6.45 0.04
CA VAL A 81 12.98 -7.22 -1.19
C VAL A 81 11.99 -6.45 -2.03
N VAL A 82 12.36 -6.14 -3.27
CA VAL A 82 11.60 -5.25 -4.17
C VAL A 82 11.18 -6.01 -5.42
N ILE A 83 9.89 -5.97 -5.73
CA ILE A 83 9.30 -6.50 -6.97
C ILE A 83 8.69 -5.33 -7.74
N VAL A 84 9.29 -5.03 -8.89
CA VAL A 84 8.75 -4.05 -9.85
C VAL A 84 7.80 -4.77 -10.79
N MET A 85 6.60 -4.23 -10.93
CA MET A 85 5.56 -4.74 -11.84
C MET A 85 5.16 -3.60 -12.77
N GLY A 86 5.19 -3.85 -14.07
CA GLY A 86 4.88 -2.87 -15.11
C GLY A 86 4.74 -3.54 -16.47
N ASN A 87 4.39 -2.75 -17.48
CA ASN A 87 4.30 -3.22 -18.87
C ASN A 87 5.57 -2.86 -19.62
N SER A 88 5.99 -3.70 -20.57
CA SER A 88 7.13 -3.44 -21.46
C SER A 88 6.78 -3.89 -22.87
N ALA A 89 7.11 -3.06 -23.86
CA ALA A 89 6.94 -3.40 -25.28
C ALA A 89 7.82 -4.59 -25.73
N GLN A 90 8.80 -4.98 -24.92
CA GLN A 90 9.67 -6.14 -25.16
C GLN A 90 9.15 -7.41 -24.47
N SER A 91 8.07 -7.33 -23.70
CA SER A 91 7.49 -8.48 -23.00
C SER A 91 6.56 -9.27 -23.92
N VAL A 92 6.62 -10.60 -23.81
CA VAL A 92 5.68 -11.53 -24.47
C VAL A 92 4.60 -12.05 -23.50
N SER A 93 4.49 -11.44 -22.31
CA SER A 93 3.49 -11.80 -21.31
C SER A 93 2.06 -11.62 -21.86
N PRO A 94 1.15 -12.58 -21.65
CA PRO A 94 -0.27 -12.40 -21.98
C PRO A 94 -1.02 -11.54 -20.94
N TYR A 95 -0.32 -11.00 -19.94
CA TYR A 95 -0.88 -10.22 -18.85
C TYR A 95 -0.41 -8.77 -18.90
N VAL A 96 -1.32 -7.87 -18.54
CA VAL A 96 -1.10 -6.43 -18.40
C VAL A 96 -1.42 -6.00 -16.98
N ILE A 97 -0.77 -4.93 -16.53
CA ILE A 97 -1.04 -4.28 -15.24
C ILE A 97 -1.43 -2.81 -15.45
N ALA A 98 -2.44 -2.35 -14.72
CA ALA A 98 -2.70 -0.93 -14.53
C ALA A 98 -2.83 -0.61 -13.05
N HIS A 99 -2.80 0.67 -12.71
CA HIS A 99 -2.94 1.14 -11.34
C HIS A 99 -3.76 2.43 -11.28
N GLY A 100 -4.24 2.72 -10.08
CA GLY A 100 -4.84 3.99 -9.68
C GLY A 100 -4.49 4.28 -8.22
N VAL A 101 -4.99 5.41 -7.72
CA VAL A 101 -4.77 5.85 -6.34
C VAL A 101 -6.11 6.14 -5.70
N MET A 102 -6.46 5.35 -4.69
CA MET A 102 -7.63 5.57 -3.85
C MET A 102 -7.37 6.79 -2.95
N ARG A 103 -8.30 7.75 -2.93
CA ARG A 103 -8.24 8.94 -2.07
C ARG A 103 -8.63 8.65 -0.62
N ASP A 104 -9.50 7.67 -0.42
CA ASP A 104 -9.94 7.19 0.89
C ASP A 104 -10.28 5.70 0.81
N SER A 105 -10.59 5.10 1.97
CA SER A 105 -10.88 3.67 2.10
C SER A 105 -12.15 3.19 1.37
N ILE A 106 -12.97 4.11 0.85
CA ILE A 106 -14.22 3.83 0.13
C ILE A 106 -14.22 4.45 -1.28
N ASP A 107 -13.04 4.76 -1.82
CA ASP A 107 -12.87 5.33 -3.16
C ASP A 107 -13.07 4.26 -4.24
N LEU A 108 -14.34 4.05 -4.56
CA LEU A 108 -14.74 3.11 -5.57
C LEU A 108 -14.28 3.51 -6.97
N SER A 109 -14.34 4.80 -7.29
CA SER A 109 -13.93 5.34 -8.59
C SER A 109 -12.53 4.89 -8.98
N ALA A 110 -11.56 5.02 -8.07
CA ALA A 110 -10.17 4.62 -8.33
C ALA A 110 -10.03 3.13 -8.64
N VAL A 111 -10.82 2.26 -7.99
CA VAL A 111 -10.81 0.81 -8.27
C VAL A 111 -11.39 0.51 -9.65
N VAL A 112 -12.48 1.19 -10.03
CA VAL A 112 -13.11 1.04 -11.35
C VAL A 112 -12.17 1.51 -12.44
N GLU A 113 -11.57 2.69 -12.30
CA GLU A 113 -10.61 3.24 -13.26
C GLU A 113 -9.41 2.30 -13.47
N ALA A 114 -8.90 1.68 -12.41
CA ALA A 114 -7.81 0.70 -12.51
C ALA A 114 -8.23 -0.59 -13.24
N LEU A 115 -9.46 -1.07 -13.05
CA LEU A 115 -10.03 -2.20 -13.80
C LEU A 115 -10.23 -1.86 -15.28
N GLU A 116 -10.82 -0.71 -15.56
CA GLU A 116 -11.08 -0.24 -16.93
C GLU A 116 -9.77 -0.04 -17.71
N SER A 117 -8.71 0.40 -17.04
CA SER A 117 -7.38 0.56 -17.64
C SER A 117 -6.74 -0.74 -18.12
N VAL A 118 -7.19 -1.90 -17.63
CA VAL A 118 -6.81 -3.22 -18.18
C VAL A 118 -7.91 -3.84 -19.07
N GLY A 119 -8.90 -3.04 -19.44
CA GLY A 119 -10.03 -3.43 -20.29
C GLY A 119 -10.99 -4.39 -19.58
N LEU A 120 -11.19 -4.23 -18.27
CA LEU A 120 -12.21 -4.94 -17.51
C LEU A 120 -13.28 -3.96 -17.01
N GLY A 121 -14.50 -4.12 -17.51
CA GLY A 121 -15.66 -3.48 -16.89
C GLY A 121 -16.02 -4.15 -15.57
N LEU A 122 -16.76 -3.43 -14.74
CA LEU A 122 -17.21 -3.90 -13.43
C LEU A 122 -17.94 -5.25 -13.49
N ALA A 123 -18.86 -5.38 -14.44
CA ALA A 123 -19.68 -6.57 -14.64
C ALA A 123 -18.86 -7.78 -15.14
N ASP A 124 -17.67 -7.52 -15.71
CA ASP A 124 -16.82 -8.51 -16.35
C ASP A 124 -15.68 -8.99 -15.45
N ALA A 125 -15.34 -8.23 -14.39
CA ALA A 125 -14.18 -8.52 -13.54
C ALA A 125 -14.20 -9.97 -13.00
N HIS A 126 -15.32 -10.44 -12.46
CA HIS A 126 -15.47 -11.83 -12.02
C HIS A 126 -15.81 -12.82 -13.16
N LYS A 127 -16.58 -12.39 -14.16
CA LYS A 127 -17.15 -13.29 -15.18
C LYS A 127 -16.19 -13.62 -16.33
N SER A 128 -15.30 -12.70 -16.66
CA SER A 128 -14.42 -12.81 -17.83
C SER A 128 -13.35 -13.90 -17.68
N GLY A 129 -13.04 -14.34 -16.46
CA GLY A 129 -11.89 -15.20 -16.17
C GLY A 129 -10.53 -14.55 -16.48
N ARG A 130 -10.51 -13.26 -16.81
CA ARG A 130 -9.29 -12.50 -17.17
C ARG A 130 -8.62 -11.88 -15.96
N LEU A 131 -9.38 -11.55 -14.91
CA LEU A 131 -8.83 -10.95 -13.70
C LEU A 131 -7.90 -11.96 -13.00
N VAL A 132 -6.64 -11.56 -12.82
CA VAL A 132 -5.64 -12.37 -12.10
C VAL A 132 -5.66 -12.02 -10.62
N ASN A 133 -5.49 -10.73 -10.30
CA ASN A 133 -5.51 -10.25 -8.91
C ASN A 133 -5.66 -8.72 -8.86
N ILE A 134 -6.19 -8.21 -7.75
CA ILE A 134 -6.21 -6.80 -7.40
C ILE A 134 -5.35 -6.59 -6.15
N PHE A 135 -4.39 -5.68 -6.22
CA PHE A 135 -3.45 -5.37 -5.13
C PHE A 135 -3.74 -3.97 -4.62
N ALA A 136 -4.03 -3.82 -3.33
CA ALA A 136 -4.33 -2.52 -2.75
C ALA A 136 -3.60 -2.27 -1.43
N LYS A 137 -3.33 -0.98 -1.18
CA LYS A 137 -2.96 -0.47 0.13
C LYS A 137 -4.20 0.08 0.84
N ALA A 138 -4.21 -0.04 2.16
CA ALA A 138 -5.27 0.45 3.01
C ALA A 138 -4.71 1.00 4.32
N GLU A 139 -5.24 2.12 4.78
CA GLU A 139 -5.00 2.63 6.12
C GLU A 139 -6.23 3.29 6.72
N ALA A 140 -6.21 3.50 8.04
CA ALA A 140 -7.16 4.39 8.68
C ALA A 140 -6.69 5.83 8.42
N SER A 141 -7.61 6.71 8.04
CA SER A 141 -7.25 8.11 7.83
C SER A 141 -6.67 8.70 9.12
N PRO A 142 -5.49 9.35 9.08
CA PRO A 142 -4.84 9.85 10.29
C PRO A 142 -5.59 11.02 10.94
N ASP A 143 -6.50 11.67 10.22
CA ASP A 143 -7.39 12.70 10.76
C ASP A 143 -8.61 12.13 11.51
N GLY A 144 -8.79 10.81 11.52
CA GLY A 144 -9.89 10.13 12.19
C GLY A 144 -11.23 10.18 11.46
N ALA A 145 -11.26 10.60 10.19
CA ALA A 145 -12.49 10.73 9.41
C ALA A 145 -12.38 10.13 7.99
N VAL A 146 -13.53 9.72 7.44
CA VAL A 146 -13.69 9.42 6.01
C VAL A 146 -14.83 10.29 5.50
N ARG A 147 -14.53 11.16 4.54
CA ARG A 147 -15.49 12.10 3.93
C ARG A 147 -16.27 12.94 4.96
N GLY A 148 -15.60 13.39 6.01
CA GLY A 148 -16.17 14.21 7.09
C GLY A 148 -16.87 13.41 8.20
N PHE A 149 -16.94 12.08 8.10
CA PHE A 149 -17.54 11.23 9.14
C PHE A 149 -16.45 10.59 9.99
N ARG A 150 -16.52 10.81 11.31
CA ARG A 150 -15.60 10.21 12.29
C ARG A 150 -15.67 8.68 12.25
N HIS A 151 -14.52 8.01 12.29
CA HIS A 151 -14.42 6.57 12.52
C HIS A 151 -13.71 6.24 13.84
N THR A 152 -13.73 4.98 14.27
CA THR A 152 -13.11 4.52 15.53
C THR A 152 -11.79 3.79 15.33
N MET A 153 -11.34 3.57 14.09
CA MET A 153 -10.22 2.68 13.77
C MET A 153 -8.90 3.01 14.48
N LEU A 154 -8.64 4.28 14.82
CA LEU A 154 -7.39 4.71 15.50
C LEU A 154 -7.43 4.53 17.01
N ASP A 155 -8.61 4.60 17.62
CA ASP A 155 -8.80 4.60 19.07
C ASP A 155 -9.32 3.25 19.59
N ASP A 156 -9.49 2.28 18.70
CA ASP A 156 -9.91 0.92 19.04
C ASP A 156 -8.73 0.13 19.63
N SER A 157 -8.79 -0.10 20.95
CA SER A 157 -7.77 -0.84 21.70
C SER A 157 -7.79 -2.35 21.43
N ASP A 158 -8.88 -2.88 20.89
CA ASP A 158 -9.11 -4.31 20.74
C ASP A 158 -8.71 -4.78 19.34
N VAL A 159 -8.99 -3.96 18.34
CA VAL A 159 -8.71 -4.24 16.92
C VAL A 159 -7.88 -3.12 16.32
N GLY A 160 -6.59 -3.41 16.10
CA GLY A 160 -5.67 -2.43 15.53
C GLY A 160 -6.13 -1.89 14.16
N SER A 161 -5.93 -0.59 13.95
CA SER A 161 -6.39 0.20 12.79
C SER A 161 -6.17 -0.47 11.43
N THR A 162 -4.99 -1.08 11.21
CA THR A 162 -4.69 -1.72 9.92
C THR A 162 -5.56 -2.95 9.64
N ARG A 163 -6.12 -3.60 10.67
CA ARG A 163 -7.09 -4.71 10.48
C ARG A 163 -8.42 -4.16 9.98
N HIS A 164 -8.93 -3.08 10.58
CA HIS A 164 -10.12 -2.37 10.12
C HIS A 164 -9.96 -1.89 8.68
N ALA A 165 -8.85 -1.20 8.38
CA ALA A 165 -8.60 -0.67 7.05
C ALA A 165 -8.53 -1.78 5.97
N ARG A 166 -7.83 -2.89 6.25
CA ARG A 166 -7.78 -4.03 5.32
C ARG A 166 -9.15 -4.65 5.10
N ALA A 167 -9.98 -4.76 6.13
CA ALA A 167 -11.33 -5.29 6.01
C ALA A 167 -12.25 -4.36 5.21
N ALA A 168 -12.17 -3.04 5.43
CA ALA A 168 -12.96 -2.06 4.71
C ALA A 168 -12.62 -2.03 3.20
N VAL A 169 -11.34 -1.87 2.85
CA VAL A 169 -10.90 -1.84 1.44
C VAL A 169 -11.06 -3.21 0.78
N GLY A 170 -10.80 -4.30 1.50
CA GLY A 170 -11.05 -5.66 1.00
C GLY A 170 -12.52 -5.92 0.73
N GLY A 171 -13.42 -5.44 1.60
CA GLY A 171 -14.86 -5.49 1.40
C GLY A 171 -15.32 -4.68 0.19
N LEU A 172 -14.79 -3.46 0.00
CA LEU A 172 -15.05 -2.63 -1.18
C LEU A 172 -14.65 -3.36 -2.48
N ILE A 173 -13.40 -3.81 -2.56
CA ILE A 173 -12.84 -4.43 -3.77
C ILE A 173 -13.49 -5.78 -4.04
N GLY A 174 -13.61 -6.64 -3.02
CA GLY A 174 -14.24 -7.96 -3.16
C GLY A 174 -15.73 -7.86 -3.47
N GLY A 175 -16.42 -6.93 -2.81
CA GLY A 175 -17.85 -6.67 -3.03
C GLY A 175 -18.14 -6.17 -4.44
N ILE A 176 -17.27 -5.33 -5.01
CA ILE A 176 -17.51 -4.79 -6.35
C ILE A 176 -17.01 -5.70 -7.46
N SER A 177 -15.82 -6.30 -7.30
CA SER A 177 -15.25 -7.16 -8.33
C SER A 177 -15.99 -8.50 -8.41
N GLY A 178 -16.66 -8.92 -7.33
CA GLY A 178 -17.20 -10.27 -7.17
C GLY A 178 -16.12 -11.35 -7.09
N ALA A 179 -14.84 -10.97 -7.00
CA ALA A 179 -13.70 -11.87 -7.02
C ALA A 179 -13.06 -11.99 -5.64
N GLY A 180 -12.65 -13.22 -5.29
CA GLY A 180 -11.79 -13.46 -4.12
C GLY A 180 -10.30 -13.19 -4.38
N ALA A 181 -9.94 -12.89 -5.64
CA ALA A 181 -8.56 -12.58 -6.04
C ALA A 181 -8.21 -11.13 -5.66
N VAL A 182 -8.02 -10.91 -4.36
CA VAL A 182 -7.69 -9.61 -3.80
C VAL A 182 -6.55 -9.75 -2.78
N TYR A 183 -5.53 -8.93 -2.94
CA TYR A 183 -4.47 -8.69 -1.96
C TYR A 183 -4.65 -7.29 -1.37
N VAL A 184 -4.95 -7.19 -0.07
CA VAL A 184 -5.02 -5.90 0.64
C VAL A 184 -3.99 -5.86 1.75
N SER A 185 -3.06 -4.91 1.67
CA SER A 185 -2.00 -4.71 2.66
C SER A 185 -2.24 -3.43 3.46
N GLY A 186 -2.11 -3.52 4.79
CA GLY A 186 -2.38 -2.40 5.70
C GLY A 186 -1.18 -1.48 5.90
N GLY A 187 -1.45 -0.24 6.32
CA GLY A 187 -0.46 0.81 6.59
C GLY A 187 0.07 1.40 5.29
N ALA A 188 -0.51 2.51 4.85
CA ALA A 188 -0.26 3.11 3.54
C ALA A 188 0.60 4.37 3.68
N GLU A 189 1.51 4.40 4.66
CA GLU A 189 2.36 5.56 4.90
C GLU A 189 3.15 5.90 3.63
N HIS A 190 2.94 7.10 3.09
CA HIS A 190 3.50 7.59 1.82
C HIS A 190 3.19 6.72 0.57
N GLN A 191 2.08 5.98 0.57
CA GLN A 191 1.67 5.06 -0.51
C GLN A 191 0.30 5.44 -1.07
N GLY A 192 0.21 6.64 -1.63
CA GLY A 192 -1.04 7.36 -1.88
C GLY A 192 -1.27 8.47 -0.84
N PRO A 193 -2.38 9.21 -0.95
CA PRO A 193 -2.74 10.24 0.02
C PRO A 193 -3.13 9.63 1.37
N PRO A 194 -3.10 10.42 2.46
CA PRO A 194 -3.53 9.99 3.79
C PRO A 194 -4.95 9.42 3.81
N GLY A 195 -5.12 8.27 4.44
CA GLY A 195 -6.40 7.54 4.47
C GLY A 195 -6.74 6.79 3.18
N GLY A 196 -5.95 6.98 2.13
CA GLY A 196 -6.07 6.34 0.84
C GLY A 196 -5.08 5.18 0.65
N GLY A 197 -4.74 4.93 -0.60
CA GLY A 197 -3.83 3.85 -0.96
C GLY A 197 -3.70 3.62 -2.46
N VAL A 198 -2.57 3.10 -2.92
CA VAL A 198 -2.45 2.62 -4.30
C VAL A 198 -3.33 1.39 -4.52
N VAL A 199 -3.89 1.25 -5.72
CA VAL A 199 -4.58 0.04 -6.20
C VAL A 199 -4.04 -0.34 -7.56
N ALA A 200 -3.74 -1.63 -7.78
CA ALA A 200 -3.24 -2.15 -9.04
C ALA A 200 -4.01 -3.41 -9.44
N VAL A 201 -4.23 -3.58 -10.73
CA VAL A 201 -4.97 -4.71 -11.30
C VAL A 201 -4.08 -5.41 -12.31
N ILE A 202 -3.90 -6.72 -12.14
CA ILE A 202 -3.32 -7.58 -13.18
C ILE A 202 -4.45 -8.36 -13.84
N ALA A 203 -4.49 -8.32 -15.17
CA ALA A 203 -5.44 -9.08 -15.96
C ALA A 203 -4.79 -9.65 -17.21
N ARG A 204 -5.40 -10.70 -17.76
CA ARG A 204 -5.07 -11.18 -19.10
C ARG A 204 -5.48 -10.13 -20.13
N SER A 205 -4.60 -9.82 -21.07
CA SER A 205 -4.90 -8.91 -22.19
C SER A 205 -6.15 -9.41 -22.94
N PRO A 206 -7.01 -8.52 -23.47
CA PRO A 206 -7.96 -8.92 -24.50
C PRO A 206 -7.16 -9.55 -25.65
N VAL A 207 -7.66 -10.67 -26.17
CA VAL A 207 -7.12 -11.29 -27.40
C VAL A 207 -7.39 -10.36 -28.57
#